data_AF-A0A9X0WE86-F1
#
_entry.id   AF-A0A9X0WE86-F1
#
_cell.length_a   1.000
_cell.length_b   1.000
_cell.length_c   1.000
_cell.angle_alpha   90.00
_cell.angle_beta   90.00
_cell.angle_gamma   90.00
#
_symmetry.space_group_name_H-M   'P 1'
#
loop_
_entity.id
_entity.type
_entity.pdbx_description
1 polymer ?
#
loop_
_entity_poly.entity_id
_entity_poly.type
_entity_poly.pdbx_seq_one_letter_code
_entity_poly.pdbx_strand_id
1 'polypeptide(L)' 'MNHAQSVAPTVSATPVGRWLQALRGALVLMLLCGVLYPLLTVAIGGVLFPEQSTGSFVERDGTVIGSALVGQPFKA' A
#
# COMPACT_ATOMS: atom_id res chain seq x y z
N MET A 1 -27.15 57.77 -17.04
CA MET A 1 -25.69 57.59 -16.96
C MET A 1 -25.43 56.42 -16.02
N ASN A 2 -25.12 55.26 -16.62
CA ASN A 2 -25.24 53.95 -15.99
C ASN A 2 -23.85 53.51 -15.47
N HIS A 3 -23.67 53.43 -14.15
CA HIS A 3 -22.47 52.86 -13.53
C HIS A 3 -22.76 51.44 -13.05
N ALA A 4 -22.96 50.51 -13.99
CA ALA A 4 -22.95 49.08 -13.71
C ALA A 4 -21.48 48.61 -13.67
N GLN A 5 -20.86 48.66 -12.49
CA GLN A 5 -19.58 48.01 -12.26
C GLN A 5 -19.81 46.49 -12.25
N SER A 6 -19.59 45.89 -13.41
CA SER A 6 -19.50 44.44 -13.58
C SER A 6 -18.23 43.96 -12.89
N VAL A 7 -18.37 43.50 -11.65
CA VAL A 7 -17.31 42.78 -10.93
C VAL A 7 -17.20 41.39 -11.56
N ALA A 8 -16.37 41.27 -12.59
CA ALA A 8 -16.03 39.99 -13.16
C ALA A 8 -15.25 39.16 -12.12
N PRO A 9 -15.62 37.89 -11.83
CA PRO A 9 -14.77 37.02 -11.05
C PRO A 9 -13.53 36.70 -11.88
N THR A 10 -12.41 37.34 -11.55
CA THR A 10 -11.10 37.03 -12.12
C THR A 10 -10.66 35.66 -11.59
N VAL A 11 -11.15 34.58 -12.18
CA VAL A 11 -10.67 33.22 -11.90
C VAL A 11 -9.21 33.17 -12.34
N SER A 12 -8.30 33.19 -11.38
CA SER A 12 -6.85 33.12 -11.60
C SER A 12 -6.52 31.89 -12.44
N ALA A 13 -5.83 32.11 -13.56
CA ALA A 13 -5.38 31.08 -14.48
C ALA A 13 -4.67 29.94 -13.72
N THR A 14 -5.12 28.70 -13.89
CA THR A 14 -4.43 27.53 -13.32
C THR A 14 -3.09 27.36 -14.01
N PRO A 15 -1.95 27.39 -13.29
CA PRO A 15 -0.64 27.23 -13.91
C PRO A 15 -0.49 25.84 -14.53
N VAL A 16 0.23 25.78 -15.65
CA VAL A 16 0.35 24.67 -16.63
C VAL A 16 1.17 23.46 -16.10
N GLY A 17 1.15 23.21 -14.78
CA GLY A 17 1.89 22.12 -14.10
C GLY A 17 1.00 21.12 -13.35
N ARG A 18 -0.32 21.21 -13.46
CA ARG A 18 -1.29 20.46 -12.62
C ARG A 18 -1.20 18.93 -12.75
N TRP A 19 -0.88 18.42 -13.94
CA TRP A 19 -0.71 16.97 -14.16
C TRP A 19 0.59 16.43 -13.56
N LEU A 20 1.65 17.25 -13.53
CA LEU A 20 2.90 16.89 -12.87
C LEU A 20 2.73 16.81 -11.35
N GLN A 21 1.90 17.68 -10.75
CA GLN A 21 1.55 17.59 -9.33
C GLN A 21 0.79 16.30 -9.01
N ALA A 22 -0.16 15.92 -9.85
CA ALA A 22 -0.90 14.67 -9.70
C ALA A 22 0.02 13.44 -9.84
N LEU A 23 0.88 13.41 -10.86
CA LEU A 23 1.87 12.34 -11.05
C LEU A 23 2.84 12.25 -9.86
N ARG A 24 3.30 13.38 -9.34
CA ARG A 24 4.17 13.39 -8.16
C ARG A 24 3.48 12.78 -6.94
N GLY A 25 2.22 13.15 -6.69
CA GLY A 25 1.43 12.56 -5.61
C GLY A 25 1.21 11.06 -5.80
N ALA A 26 0.87 10.64 -7.03
CA ALA A 26 0.68 9.24 -7.38
C ALA A 26 1.95 8.41 -7.18
N LEU A 27 3.11 8.91 -7.61
CA LEU A 27 4.40 8.24 -7.42
C LEU A 27 4.77 8.14 -5.93
N VAL A 28 4.56 9.20 -5.17
CA VAL A 28 4.80 9.17 -3.72
C VAL A 28 3.92 8.11 -3.06
N LEU A 29 2.62 8.08 -3.35
CA LEU A 29 1.72 7.07 -2.79
C LEU A 29 2.07 5.66 -3.26
N MET A 30 2.46 5.48 -4.53
CA MET A 30 2.90 4.19 -5.06
C MET A 30 4.13 3.68 -4.33
N LEU A 31 5.12 4.53 -4.07
CA LEU A 31 6.32 4.15 -3.33
C LEU A 31 6.01 3.89 -1.85
N LEU A 32 5.17 4.72 -1.23
CA LEU A 32 4.81 4.53 0.18
C LEU A 32 3.99 3.25 0.37
N CYS A 33 2.91 3.07 -0.37
CA CYS A 33 1.98 1.97 -0.18
C CYS A 33 2.43 0.67 -0.88
N GLY A 34 3.15 0.77 -2.00
CA GLY A 34 3.57 -0.39 -2.79
C GLY A 34 4.97 -0.90 -2.44
N VAL A 35 5.84 -0.07 -1.88
CA VAL A 35 7.22 -0.47 -1.57
C VAL A 35 7.51 -0.34 -0.08
N LEU A 36 7.40 0.87 0.47
CA LEU A 36 7.81 1.13 1.84
C LEU A 36 6.97 0.35 2.84
N TYR A 37 5.64 0.39 2.72
CA TYR A 37 4.72 -0.31 3.61
C TYR A 37 4.92 -1.84 3.58
N PRO A 38 4.88 -2.53 2.42
CA PRO A 38 5.10 -3.98 2.38
C PRO A 38 6.46 -4.38 2.95
N LEU A 39 7.54 -3.66 2.61
CA LEU A 39 8.86 -3.97 3.14
C LEU A 39 8.95 -3.80 4.66
N LEU A 40 8.37 -2.72 5.20
CA LEU A 40 8.29 -2.51 6.65
C LEU A 40 7.50 -3.64 7.32
N THR A 41 6.33 -4.00 6.78
CA THR A 41 5.49 -5.04 7.38
C THR A 41 6.14 -6.42 7.35
N VAL A 42 6.80 -6.78 6.24
CA VAL A 42 7.55 -8.04 6.13
C VAL A 42 8.75 -8.05 7.07
N ALA A 43 9.50 -6.95 7.15
CA ALA A 43 10.66 -6.86 8.04
C ALA A 43 10.25 -6.96 9.52
N ILE A 44 9.23 -6.20 9.92
CA ILE A 44 8.72 -6.23 11.30
C ILE A 44 8.13 -7.61 11.61
N GLY A 45 7.34 -8.18 10.69
CA GLY A 45 6.77 -9.52 10.84
C GLY A 45 7.84 -10.60 10.96
N GLY A 46 8.88 -10.55 10.14
CA GLY A 46 9.99 -11.51 10.18
C GLY A 46 10.84 -11.41 11.45
N VAL A 47 11.01 -10.21 12.01
CA VAL A 47 11.79 -10.03 13.25
C VAL A 47 10.99 -10.37 14.49
N LEU A 48 9.73 -9.93 14.58
CA LEU A 48 8.91 -10.11 15.78
C LEU A 48 8.16 -11.44 15.80
N PHE A 49 7.76 -11.96 14.63
CA PHE A 49 6.90 -13.13 14.48
C PHE A 49 7.40 -14.06 13.34
N PRO A 50 8.64 -14.57 13.41
CA PRO A 50 9.26 -15.33 12.31
C PRO A 50 8.50 -16.60 11.94
N GLU A 51 7.98 -17.34 12.93
CA GLU A 51 7.22 -18.57 12.72
C GLU A 51 5.89 -18.28 12.00
N GLN A 52 5.15 -17.25 12.44
CA GLN A 52 3.84 -16.90 11.89
C GLN A 52 3.96 -16.24 10.51
N SER A 53 4.91 -15.31 10.34
CA SER A 53 5.13 -14.59 9.07
C SER A 53 5.61 -15.50 7.93
N THR A 54 6.23 -16.63 8.28
CA THR A 54 6.68 -17.64 7.32
C THR A 54 5.60 -18.69 7.00
N GLY A 55 4.49 -18.72 7.75
CA GLY A 55 3.34 -19.60 7.47
C GLY A 55 3.02 -20.64 8.55
N SER A 56 3.65 -20.57 9.72
CA SER A 56 3.43 -21.49 10.86
C SER A 56 3.58 -22.96 10.45
N PHE A 57 4.71 -23.30 9.82
CA PHE A 57 4.97 -24.65 9.33
C PHE A 57 5.07 -25.66 10.48
N VAL A 58 4.59 -26.88 10.22
CA VAL A 58 4.71 -28.02 11.13
C VAL A 58 5.70 -29.01 10.54
N GLU A 59 6.70 -29.36 11.32
CA GLU A 59 7.76 -30.30 10.93
C GLU A 59 7.61 -31.64 11.68
N ARG A 60 7.88 -32.72 10.97
CA ARG A 60 8.01 -34.08 11.50
C ARG A 60 9.29 -34.68 10.91
N ASP A 61 10.19 -35.12 11.79
CA ASP A 61 11.43 -35.78 11.39
C ASP A 61 12.27 -34.98 10.37
N GLY A 62 12.31 -33.65 10.54
CA GLY A 62 13.04 -32.73 9.66
C GLY A 62 12.37 -32.45 8.31
N THR A 63 11.15 -32.94 8.09
CA THR A 63 10.36 -32.68 6.88
C THR A 63 9.14 -31.81 7.22
N VAL A 64 8.92 -30.75 6.44
CA VAL A 64 7.72 -29.91 6.55
C VAL A 64 6.52 -30.71 6.04
N ILE A 65 5.57 -31.01 6.94
CA ILE A 65 4.36 -31.80 6.63
C ILE A 65 3.11 -30.95 6.42
N GLY A 66 3.18 -29.63 6.68
CA GLY A 66 2.06 -28.72 6.49
C GLY A 66 2.21 -27.41 7.28
N SER A 67 1.08 -26.75 7.52
CA SER A 67 0.97 -25.55 8.35
C SER A 67 -0.07 -25.76 9.44
N ALA A 68 0.19 -25.23 10.63
CA ALA A 68 -0.75 -25.27 11.76
C ALA A 68 -2.09 -24.59 11.43
N LEU A 69 -2.11 -23.69 10.44
CA LEU A 69 -3.26 -22.88 10.06
C LEU A 69 -4.04 -23.47 8.87
N VAL A 70 -3.49 -24.46 8.16
CA VAL A 70 -4.08 -25.04 6.95
C VAL A 70 -4.46 -26.50 7.20
N GLY A 71 -5.77 -26.77 7.22
CA GLY A 71 -6.30 -28.13 7.33
C GLY A 71 -5.97 -28.97 6.09
N GLN A 72 -5.42 -30.16 6.32
CA GLN A 72 -5.14 -31.15 5.27
C GLN A 72 -6.33 -32.11 5.09
N PRO A 73 -6.56 -32.66 3.89
CA PRO A 73 -7.59 -33.66 3.69
C PRO A 73 -7.22 -34.95 4.43
N PHE A 74 -8.08 -35.37 5.36
CA PHE A 74 -7.92 -36.65 6.06
C PHE A 74 -8.62 -37.74 5.26
N LYS A 75 -7.86 -38.74 4.82
CA LYS A 75 -8.38 -39.95 4.18
C LYS A 75 -8.30 -41.10 5.17
N ALA A 76 -9.38 -41.90 5.24
CA ALA A 76 -9.48 -43.12 6.03
C ALA A 76 -9.02 -44.33 5.21
#